data_AF-A0A3C0N7S1-F1
#
_entry.id   AF-A0A3C0N7S1-F1
#
_cell.length_a   1.000
_cell.length_b   1.000
_cell.length_c   1.000
_cell.angle_alpha   90.00
_cell.angle_beta   90.00
_cell.angle_gamma   90.00
#
_symmetry.space_group_name_H-M   'P 1'
#
loop_
_entity.id
_entity.type
_entity.pdbx_description
1 polymer ?
#
loop_
_entity_poly.entity_id
_entity_poly.type
_entity_poly.pdbx_seq_one_letter_code
_entity_poly.pdbx_strand_id
1 'polypeptide(L)' 'SPYNGEFPANYEGWAGNRALPVFNHENPEVREYIMEIAEYWIKFGIDGWRLDVPF' A
#
# COMPACT_ATOMS: atom_id res chain seq x y z
N SER A 1 2.06 -14.48 14.99
CA SER A 1 2.86 -13.77 13.96
C SER A 1 1.91 -13.20 12.90
N PRO A 2 2.18 -12.08 12.21
CA PRO A 2 1.31 -11.62 11.11
C PRO A 2 1.13 -12.66 9.98
N TYR A 3 1.97 -13.70 9.95
CA TYR A 3 1.97 -14.75 8.92
C TYR A 3 1.32 -16.09 9.32
N ASN A 4 0.97 -16.31 10.60
CA ASN A 4 0.47 -17.62 11.05
C ASN A 4 -1.06 -17.69 11.28
N GLY A 5 -1.76 -16.55 11.17
CA GLY A 5 -3.24 -16.51 11.21
C GLY A 5 -3.88 -16.80 12.58
N GLU A 6 -3.09 -17.01 13.64
CA GLU A 6 -3.60 -17.44 14.97
C GLU A 6 -4.46 -16.40 15.69
N PHE A 7 -4.35 -15.12 15.29
CA PHE A 7 -5.11 -14.03 15.89
C PHE A 7 -5.65 -13.12 14.78
N PRO A 8 -6.78 -12.42 15.00
CA PRO A 8 -7.27 -11.42 14.06
C PRO A 8 -6.35 -10.19 14.03
N ALA A 9 -6.44 -9.40 12.94
CA ALA A 9 -5.85 -8.07 12.87
C ALA A 9 -6.61 -7.12 13.81
N ASN A 10 -5.93 -6.14 14.40
CA ASN A 10 -6.56 -4.98 15.05
C ASN A 10 -6.55 -3.73 14.16
N TYR A 11 -6.32 -3.93 12.86
CA TYR A 11 -6.28 -2.93 11.80
C TYR A 11 -6.88 -3.53 10.53
N GLU A 12 -7.19 -2.69 9.55
CA GLU A 12 -7.66 -3.14 8.25
C GLU A 12 -6.52 -3.76 7.44
N GLY A 13 -6.74 -4.98 6.98
CA GLY A 13 -5.83 -5.68 6.07
C GLY A 13 -6.56 -6.10 4.82
N TRP A 14 -5.85 -6.18 3.70
CA TRP A 14 -6.44 -6.60 2.42
C TRP A 14 -7.06 -8.00 2.55
N ALA A 15 -8.37 -8.11 2.32
CA ALA A 15 -9.17 -9.33 2.56
C ALA A 15 -9.00 -9.93 3.98
N GLY A 16 -8.71 -9.10 4.98
CA GLY A 16 -8.42 -9.54 6.35
C GLY A 16 -7.01 -10.13 6.56
N ASN A 17 -6.15 -10.10 5.54
CA ASN A 17 -4.79 -10.61 5.65
C ASN A 17 -3.90 -9.67 6.47
N ARG A 18 -3.45 -10.14 7.63
CA ARG A 18 -2.60 -9.39 8.57
C ARG A 18 -1.25 -9.00 8.02
N ALA A 19 -0.73 -9.75 7.04
CA ALA A 19 0.53 -9.43 6.39
C ALA A 19 0.42 -8.24 5.41
N LEU A 20 -0.81 -7.82 5.08
CA LEU A 20 -1.09 -6.77 4.11
C LEU A 20 -1.93 -5.65 4.75
N PRO A 21 -1.34 -4.86 5.69
CA PRO A 21 -2.03 -3.72 6.26
C PRO A 21 -2.40 -2.70 5.18
N VAL A 22 -3.63 -2.21 5.22
CA VAL A 22 -4.12 -1.18 4.28
C VAL A 22 -3.52 0.18 4.65
N PHE A 23 -2.99 0.89 3.66
CA PHE A 23 -2.52 2.25 3.85
C PHE A 23 -3.69 3.21 4.12
N ASN A 24 -3.48 4.15 5.05
CA ASN A 24 -4.42 5.23 5.28
C ASN A 24 -4.23 6.33 4.23
N HIS A 25 -4.98 6.26 3.13
CA HIS A 25 -4.90 7.24 2.04
C HIS A 25 -5.49 8.62 2.40
N GLU A 26 -6.19 8.78 3.53
CA GLU A 26 -6.62 10.11 4.00
C GLU A 26 -5.47 10.87 4.68
N ASN A 27 -4.39 10.18 5.06
CA ASN A 27 -3.21 10.83 5.61
C ASN A 27 -2.40 11.51 4.48
N PRO A 28 -2.18 12.84 4.52
CA PRO A 28 -1.44 13.55 3.48
C PRO A 28 0.01 13.07 3.33
N GLU A 29 0.66 12.62 4.41
CA GLU A 29 2.04 12.10 4.35
C GLU A 29 2.11 10.77 3.60
N VAL A 30 1.11 9.90 3.74
CA VAL A 30 1.03 8.63 3.01
C VAL A 30 0.81 8.88 1.53
N ARG A 31 -0.06 9.84 1.19
CA ARG A 31 -0.30 10.24 -0.20
C ARG A 31 0.97 10.79 -0.85
N GLU A 32 1.67 11.69 -0.15
CA GLU A 32 2.91 12.27 -0.65
C GLU A 32 3.96 11.18 -0.89
N TYR A 33 4.16 10.28 0.08
CA TYR A 33 5.11 9.18 -0.05
C TYR A 33 4.84 8.29 -1.27
N ILE A 34 3.58 7.95 -1.55
CA ILE A 34 3.20 7.16 -2.73
C ILE A 34 3.50 7.95 -4.02
N MET A 35 3.23 9.25 -4.05
CA MET A 35 3.50 10.10 -5.21
C MET A 35 5.00 10.29 -5.46
N GLU A 36 5.81 10.45 -4.41
CA GLU A 36 7.27 10.53 -4.52
C GLU A 36 7.85 9.25 -5.16
N ILE A 37 7.36 8.07 -4.75
CA ILE A 37 7.74 6.80 -5.38
C ILE A 37 7.29 6.78 -6.85
N ALA A 38 6.05 7.16 -7.13
CA ALA A 38 5.52 7.17 -8.48
C ALA A 38 6.35 8.06 -9.41
N GLU A 39 6.71 9.27 -8.95
CA GLU A 39 7.56 10.21 -9.67
C GLU A 39 9.00 9.71 -9.84
N TYR A 40 9.57 9.09 -8.81
CA TYR A 40 10.94 8.57 -8.85
C TYR A 40 11.13 7.64 -10.05
N TRP A 41 10.21 6.70 -10.27
CA TRP A 41 10.35 5.74 -11.36
C TRP A 41 10.00 6.33 -12.74
N ILE A 42 9.08 7.29 -12.80
CA ILE A 42 8.86 8.04 -14.05
C ILE A 42 10.15 8.80 -14.43
N LYS A 43 10.82 9.44 -13.47
CA LYS A 43 12.12 10.10 -13.68
C LYS A 43 13.22 9.08 -14.03
N PHE A 44 13.13 7.85 -13.55
CA PHE A 44 14.02 6.74 -13.92
C PHE A 44 13.82 6.27 -15.38
N GLY A 45 12.64 6.51 -15.96
CA GLY A 45 12.36 6.26 -17.38
C GLY A 45 11.33 5.17 -17.66
N ILE A 46 10.48 4.80 -16.69
CA ILE A 46 9.32 3.94 -16.99
C ILE A 46 8.23 4.74 -17.72
N ASP A 47 7.46 4.09 -18.58
CA ASP A 47 6.42 4.76 -19.38
C ASP A 47 5.06 4.86 -18.67
N GLY A 48 4.88 4.21 -17.52
CA GLY A 48 3.63 4.29 -16.76
C GLY A 48 3.49 3.25 -15.65
N TRP A 49 2.35 3.32 -14.97
CA TRP A 49 2.01 2.49 -13.82
C TRP A 49 0.74 1.67 -14.04
N ARG A 50 0.79 0.39 -13.68
CA ARG A 50 -0.40 -0.44 -13.42
C ARG A 50 -0.63 -0.45 -11.91
N LEU A 51 -1.78 0.05 -11.48
CA LEU A 51 -2.15 0.07 -10.05
C LEU A 51 -2.72 -1.28 -9.63
N ASP A 52 -2.18 -1.85 -8.56
CA ASP A 52 -2.71 -3.07 -7.94
C ASP A 52 -3.82 -2.70 -6.96
N VAL A 53 -4.99 -3.36 -7.09
CA VAL A 53 -6.19 -3.14 -6.24
C VAL A 53 -6.58 -1.65 -6.10
N PRO A 54 -7.05 -0.99 -7.18
CA PRO A 54 -7.31 0.46 -7.17
C PRO A 54 -8.68 0.86 -6.58
N PHE A 55 -9.44 -0.07 -6.02
CA PHE A 55 -10.82 0.12 -5.57
C PHE A 55 -11.05 -0.41 -4.15
#